data_AF-A0A6P2T7M8-F1
#
_entry.id   AF-A0A6P2T7M8-F1
#
_cell.length_a   1.000
_cell.length_b   1.000
_cell.length_c   1.000
_cell.angle_alpha   90.00
_cell.angle_beta   90.00
_cell.angle_gamma   90.00
#
_symmetry.space_group_name_H-M   'P 1'
#
loop_
_entity.id
_entity.type
_entity.pdbx_description
1 polymer ?
#
loop_
_entity_poly.entity_id
_entity_poly.type
_entity_poly.pdbx_seq_one_letter_code
_entity_poly.pdbx_strand_id
1 'polypeptide(L)' 'MLAAIASGVLRDIRQAKSGAKVSMKAAVAVVRVGDTVKRLAALQQARDDLCDARHIGELVKAVSEPPCVDVTLG' A
#
# COMPACT_ATOMS: atom_id res chain seq x y z
N MET A 1 16.33 2.06 0.86
CA MET A 1 15.31 2.73 1.70
C MET A 1 13.93 2.70 1.04
N LEU A 2 13.80 3.20 -0.19
CA LEU A 2 12.56 3.13 -1.00
C LEU A 2 11.97 1.72 -1.09
N ALA A 3 12.77 0.75 -1.53
CA ALA A 3 12.34 -0.63 -1.73
C ALA A 3 11.83 -1.31 -0.44
N ALA A 4 12.36 -0.95 0.73
CA ALA A 4 11.93 -1.49 2.02
C ALA A 4 10.55 -0.95 2.46
N ILE A 5 10.26 0.31 2.11
CA ILE A 5 8.96 0.94 2.39
C ILE A 5 7.90 0.34 1.45
N ALA A 6 8.20 0.27 0.15
CA ALA A 6 7.31 -0.33 -0.83
C ALA A 6 7.04 -1.81 -0.52
N SER A 7 8.07 -2.60 -0.18
CA SER A 7 7.89 -4.00 0.19
C SER A 7 7.06 -4.20 1.45
N GLY A 8 7.16 -3.29 2.43
CA GLY A 8 6.28 -3.24 3.60
C GLY A 8 4.82 -3.09 3.21
N VAL A 9 4.49 -2.05 2.43
CA VAL A 9 3.11 -1.81 1.95
C VAL A 9 2.58 -3.00 1.14
N LEU A 10 3.40 -3.58 0.26
CA LEU A 10 3.03 -4.77 -0.53
C LEU A 10 2.75 -6.00 0.34
N ARG A 11 3.46 -6.12 1.48
CA ARG A 11 3.24 -7.19 2.47
C ARG A 11 1.92 -6.98 3.19
N ASP A 12 1.61 -5.76 3.60
CA ASP A 12 0.36 -5.43 4.29
C ASP A 12 -0.86 -5.65 3.38
N ILE A 13 -0.78 -5.25 2.12
CA ILE A 13 -1.80 -5.56 1.10
C ILE A 13 -1.98 -7.07 0.93
N ARG A 14 -0.89 -7.82 0.85
CA ARG A 14 -0.94 -9.29 0.74
C ARG A 14 -1.62 -9.90 1.97
N GLN A 15 -1.30 -9.40 3.16
CA GLN A 15 -1.89 -9.87 4.41
C GLN A 15 -3.39 -9.54 4.48
N ALA A 16 -3.81 -8.34 4.08
CA ALA A 16 -5.22 -7.97 4.00
C ALA A 16 -6.00 -8.89 3.05
N LYS A 17 -5.45 -9.15 1.84
CA LYS A 17 -6.06 -10.09 0.88
C LYS A 17 -6.17 -11.50 1.45
N SER A 18 -5.10 -11.99 2.08
CA SER A 18 -5.08 -13.33 2.68
C SER A 18 -6.06 -13.44 3.85
N GLY A 19 -6.17 -12.41 4.69
CA GLY A 19 -7.11 -12.35 5.80
C GLY A 19 -8.57 -12.35 5.33
N ALA A 20 -8.85 -11.65 4.23
CA ALA A 20 -10.16 -11.65 3.57
C ALA A 20 -10.42 -12.90 2.70
N LYS A 21 -9.45 -13.81 2.59
CA LYS A 21 -9.50 -15.02 1.75
C LYS A 21 -9.80 -14.74 0.27
N VAL A 22 -9.37 -13.58 -0.23
CA VAL A 22 -9.51 -13.22 -1.65
C VAL A 22 -8.27 -13.62 -2.46
N SER A 23 -8.46 -13.71 -3.78
CA SER A 23 -7.35 -13.99 -4.71
C SER A 23 -6.23 -12.97 -4.56
N MET A 24 -4.98 -13.41 -4.69
CA MET A 24 -3.83 -12.49 -4.77
C MET A 24 -3.92 -11.54 -5.97
N LYS A 25 -4.63 -11.95 -7.02
CA LYS A 25 -4.94 -11.14 -8.21
C LYS A 25 -6.17 -10.23 -8.05
N ALA A 26 -6.89 -10.32 -6.93
CA ALA A 26 -8.06 -9.47 -6.69
C ALA A 26 -7.64 -8.00 -6.74
N ALA A 27 -8.48 -7.14 -7.30
CA ALA A 27 -8.24 -5.71 -7.32
C ALA A 27 -8.25 -5.16 -5.88
N VAL A 28 -7.45 -4.13 -5.64
CA VAL A 28 -7.50 -3.37 -4.40
C VAL A 28 -8.15 -2.04 -4.74
N ALA A 29 -9.31 -1.76 -4.16
CA ALA A 29 -10.04 -0.53 -4.43
C ALA A 29 -9.24 0.67 -3.92
N VAL A 30 -8.83 0.63 -2.64
CA VAL A 30 -8.14 1.75 -1.99
C VAL A 30 -7.05 1.23 -1.07
N VAL A 31 -5.88 1.85 -1.11
CA VAL A 31 -4.80 1.69 -0.12
C VAL A 31 -4.55 3.04 0.51
N ARG A 32 -4.65 3.13 1.84
CA ARG A 32 -4.29 4.33 2.61
C ARG A 32 -3.00 4.05 3.35
N VAL A 33 -1.97 4.83 3.06
CA VAL A 33 -0.69 4.74 3.77
C VAL A 33 -0.53 5.98 4.65
N GLY A 34 -0.54 5.74 5.96
CA GLY A 34 -0.15 6.69 6.98
C GLY A 34 1.34 6.54 7.29
N ASP A 35 2.15 7.57 7.04
CA ASP A 35 3.59 7.51 7.38
C ASP A 35 4.16 8.93 7.54
N THR A 36 5.43 9.02 7.94
CA THR A 36 6.20 10.27 7.99
C THR A 36 6.40 10.87 6.61
N VAL A 37 6.54 12.20 6.53
CA VAL A 37 6.72 12.94 5.25
C VAL A 37 7.87 12.38 4.41
N LYS A 38 9.01 12.04 5.04
CA LYS A 38 10.17 11.45 4.35
C LYS A 38 9.82 10.12 3.66
N ARG A 39 9.05 9.27 4.33
CA ARG A 39 8.68 7.94 3.83
C ARG A 39 7.56 8.05 2.78
N LEU A 40 6.62 8.98 2.95
CA LEU A 40 5.62 9.29 1.92
C LEU A 40 6.24 9.84 0.63
N ALA A 41 7.29 10.66 0.73
CA ALA A 41 8.03 11.16 -0.42
C ALA A 41 8.77 10.04 -1.17
N ALA A 42 9.30 9.06 -0.44
CA ALA A 42 9.83 7.84 -1.07
C ALA A 42 8.69 7.05 -1.74
N LEU A 43 7.61 6.75 -1.02
CA LEU A 43 6.43 6.06 -1.56
C LEU A 43 5.87 6.69 -2.84
N GLN A 44 5.91 8.02 -2.95
CA GLN A 44 5.50 8.72 -4.15
C GLN A 44 6.35 8.36 -5.37
N GLN A 45 7.66 8.14 -5.20
CA GLN A 45 8.55 7.74 -6.30
C GLN A 45 8.28 6.31 -6.78
N ALA A 46 7.74 5.45 -5.91
CA ALA A 46 7.37 4.06 -6.22
C ALA A 46 5.86 3.87 -6.42
N ARG A 47 5.10 4.96 -6.60
CA ARG A 47 3.63 4.92 -6.72
C ARG A 47 3.19 4.03 -7.88
N ASP A 48 3.80 4.23 -9.04
CA ASP A 48 3.39 3.55 -10.27
C ASP A 48 3.67 2.05 -10.16
N ASP A 49 4.87 1.69 -9.70
CA ASP A 49 5.25 0.30 -9.41
C ASP A 49 4.28 -0.38 -8.42
N LEU A 50 3.83 0.35 -7.39
CA LEU A 50 2.89 -0.16 -6.38
C LEU A 50 1.49 -0.40 -6.98
N CYS A 51 1.01 0.56 -7.76
CA CYS A 51 -0.29 0.47 -8.43
C CYS A 51 -0.32 -0.72 -9.39
N ASP A 52 0.72 -0.87 -10.20
CA ASP A 52 0.85 -1.95 -11.19
C ASP A 52 1.01 -3.31 -10.51
N ALA A 53 1.85 -3.42 -9.47
CA ALA A 53 2.15 -4.71 -8.84
C ALA A 53 0.96 -5.35 -8.08
N ARG A 54 -0.08 -4.59 -7.75
CA ARG A 54 -1.19 -5.07 -6.90
C ARG A 54 -2.60 -4.75 -7.41
N HIS A 55 -2.73 -4.18 -8.62
CA HIS A 55 -4.00 -3.72 -9.17
C HIS A 55 -4.69 -2.75 -8.20
N ILE A 56 -3.95 -1.74 -7.74
CA ILE A 56 -4.48 -0.74 -6.81
C ILE A 56 -5.19 0.33 -7.63
N GLY A 57 -6.49 0.50 -7.42
CA GLY A 57 -7.29 1.56 -8.03
C GLY A 57 -6.90 2.93 -7.49
N GLU A 58 -6.83 3.08 -6.17
CA GLU A 58 -6.49 4.35 -5.53
C GLU A 58 -5.46 4.18 -4.40
N LEU A 59 -4.40 5.00 -4.45
CA LEU A 59 -3.41 5.11 -3.38
C LEU A 59 -3.51 6.49 -2.73
N VAL A 60 -3.98 6.51 -1.47
CA VAL A 60 -4.12 7.69 -0.62
C VAL A 60 -2.97 7.72 0.39
N LYS A 61 -2.40 8.90 0.62
CA LYS A 61 -1.30 9.10 1.56
C LYS A 61 -1.69 10.16 2.58
N ALA A 62 -1.45 9.87 3.85
CA ALA A 62 -1.66 10.81 4.94
C ALA A 62 -0.44 10.81 5.85
N VAL A 63 -0.12 11.96 6.44
CA VAL A 63 0.90 11.99 7.50
C VAL A 63 0.30 11.33 8.74
N SER A 64 0.96 10.29 9.25
CA SER A 64 0.53 9.58 10.46
C SER A 64 1.74 9.08 11.26
N GLU A 65 1.69 9.27 12.57
CA GLU A 65 2.59 8.67 13.55
C GLU A 65 1.72 8.05 14.66
N PRO A 66 1.70 6.71 14.83
CA PRO A 66 2.55 5.71 14.17
C PRO A 66 2.18 5.44 12.69
N PRO A 67 3.10 4.82 11.92
CA PRO A 67 2.79 4.38 10.56
C PRO A 67 1.66 3.36 10.53
N CYS A 68 0.74 3.48 9.57
CA CYS A 68 -0.39 2.58 9.37
C CYS A 68 -0.65 2.33 7.88
N VAL A 69 -1.19 1.16 7.56
CA VAL A 69 -1.61 0.81 6.20
C VAL A 69 -3.00 0.20 6.26
N ASP A 70 -3.98 0.91 5.72
CA ASP A 70 -5.35 0.43 5.58
C ASP A 70 -5.62 0.02 4.14
N VAL A 71 -6.22 -1.15 3.96
CA VAL A 71 -6.45 -1.75 2.64
C VAL A 71 -7.92 -2.06 2.49
N THR A 72 -8.54 -1.46 1.48
CA THR A 72 -9.92 -1.73 1.06
C THR A 72 -9.88 -2.58 -0.20
N LEU A 73 -10.39 -3.81 -0.08
CA LEU A 73 -10.51 -4.74 -1.19
C LEU A 73 -11.75 -4.43 -2.01
N GLY A 74 -11.67 -4.63 -3.33
CA GLY A 74 -12.79 -4.49 -4.27
C GLY A 74 -13.38 -5.84 -4.65
#